data_AF-A0A9W6PDW7-F1
#
_entry.id   AF-A0A9W6PDW7-F1
#
_cell.length_a   1.000
_cell.length_b   1.000
_cell.length_c   1.000
_cell.angle_alpha   90.00
_cell.angle_beta   90.00
_cell.angle_gamma   90.00
#
_symmetry.space_group_name_H-M   'P 1'
#
loop_
_entity.id
_entity.type
_entity.pdbx_description
1 polymer ?
#
loop_
_entity_poly.entity_id
_entity_poly.type
_entity_poly.pdbx_seq_one_letter_code
_entity_poly.pdbx_strand_id
1 'polypeptide(L)'
;MEALGVVVALVALFGVTLLVMAVVGMVKAAKAVAAKVDRHSANAQRAVENAALKAKSIARPGEQGRIAALRLSLRTALDSTRQVLQSGLPQDGQLGDALHLLTRLDAHAAELDAELRMLEREPMSSRVAAKLPELRERVERITHSADSLRWAAQDRMRRFADDELARLGKECQDEAGALRHWTPAEPAAEDPAEGTDFQRGSQGTAAASVEEPADRWKGLGAGRPTSAEELLGLAAEPLSRLADRLRKPNPAGPNRP
;
A
#
# COMPACT_ATOMS: atom_id res chain seq x y z
N MET A 1 31.81 -39.82 -43.83
CA MET A 1 30.36 -39.58 -43.99
C MET A 1 29.67 -39.49 -42.64
N GLU A 2 29.99 -40.38 -41.68
CA GLU A 2 29.47 -40.35 -40.30
C GLU A 2 29.68 -39.00 -39.55
N ALA A 3 30.91 -38.47 -39.52
CA ALA A 3 31.22 -37.25 -38.76
C ALA A 3 30.49 -36.00 -39.29
N LEU A 4 30.31 -35.89 -40.62
CA LEU A 4 29.55 -34.81 -41.24
C LEU A 4 28.05 -34.92 -40.90
N GLY A 5 27.51 -36.14 -40.88
CA GLY A 5 26.13 -36.39 -40.42
C GLY A 5 25.91 -36.01 -38.96
N VAL A 6 26.86 -36.35 -38.07
CA VAL A 6 26.79 -35.99 -36.65
C VAL A 6 26.88 -34.47 -36.44
N VAL A 7 27.76 -33.78 -37.15
CA VAL A 7 27.89 -32.31 -37.07
C VAL A 7 26.62 -31.62 -37.58
N VAL A 8 26.05 -32.08 -38.71
CA VAL A 8 24.80 -31.54 -39.23
C VAL A 8 23.64 -31.80 -38.26
N ALA A 9 23.59 -32.98 -37.63
CA ALA A 9 22.58 -33.30 -36.62
C ALA A 9 22.69 -32.42 -35.37
N LEU A 10 23.92 -32.14 -34.88
CA LEU A 10 24.14 -31.25 -33.74
C LEU A 10 23.77 -29.79 -34.06
N VAL A 11 24.12 -29.30 -35.25
CA VAL A 11 23.74 -27.95 -35.70
C VAL A 11 22.23 -27.83 -35.86
N ALA A 12 21.57 -28.85 -36.43
CA ALA A 12 20.12 -28.87 -36.52
C ALA A 12 19.46 -28.89 -35.13
N LEU A 13 19.97 -29.70 -34.20
CA LEU A 13 19.47 -29.75 -32.83
C LEU A 13 19.63 -28.40 -32.12
N PHE A 14 20.79 -27.75 -32.28
CA PHE A 14 21.05 -26.42 -31.71
C PHE A 14 20.18 -25.34 -32.35
N GLY A 15 19.94 -25.41 -33.66
CA GLY A 15 19.00 -24.53 -34.34
C GLY A 15 17.57 -24.69 -33.80
N VAL A 16 17.14 -25.94 -33.55
CA VAL A 16 15.83 -26.23 -32.95
C VAL A 16 15.75 -25.72 -31.52
N THR A 17 16.79 -25.90 -30.69
CA THR A 17 16.76 -25.39 -29.31
C THR A 17 16.71 -23.86 -29.27
N LEU A 18 17.47 -23.17 -30.14
CA LEU A 18 17.39 -21.71 -30.26
C LEU A 18 16.02 -21.25 -30.74
N LEU A 19 15.41 -21.96 -31.70
CA LEU A 19 14.05 -21.67 -32.16
C LEU A 19 13.04 -21.82 -31.02
N VAL A 20 13.12 -22.90 -30.25
CA VAL A 20 12.27 -23.14 -29.08
C VAL A 20 12.48 -22.04 -28.03
N MET A 21 13.72 -21.65 -27.77
CA MET A 21 14.05 -20.61 -26.78
C MET A 21 13.57 -19.22 -27.22
N ALA A 22 13.64 -18.91 -28.53
CA ALA A 22 13.11 -17.69 -29.11
C ALA A 22 11.57 -17.64 -29.03
N VAL A 23 10.89 -18.76 -29.30
CA VAL A 23 9.43 -18.89 -29.17
C VAL A 23 9.02 -18.75 -27.71
N VAL A 24 9.69 -19.42 -26.77
CA VAL A 24 9.42 -19.29 -25.32
C VAL A 24 9.71 -17.89 -24.81
N GLY A 25 10.76 -17.24 -25.29
CA GLY A 25 11.09 -15.84 -25.00
C GLY A 25 10.00 -14.88 -25.49
N MET A 26 9.52 -15.06 -26.73
CA MET A 26 8.39 -14.29 -27.26
C MET A 26 7.10 -14.55 -26.49
N VAL A 27 6.80 -15.80 -26.12
CA VAL A 27 5.59 -16.14 -25.34
C VAL A 27 5.68 -15.57 -23.93
N LYS A 28 6.86 -15.54 -23.29
CA LYS A 28 7.05 -14.92 -21.96
C LYS A 28 7.02 -13.39 -22.02
N ALA A 29 7.59 -12.78 -23.05
CA ALA A 29 7.47 -11.35 -23.28
C ALA A 29 6.01 -10.97 -23.58
N ALA A 30 5.32 -11.73 -24.43
CA ALA A 30 3.90 -11.58 -24.70
C ALA A 30 3.05 -11.86 -23.46
N LYS A 31 3.41 -12.81 -22.58
CA LYS A 31 2.74 -13.04 -21.29
C LYS A 31 3.03 -11.97 -20.25
N ALA A 32 4.19 -11.32 -20.27
CA ALA A 32 4.51 -10.20 -19.39
C ALA A 32 3.83 -8.91 -19.84
N VAL A 33 3.73 -8.70 -21.16
CA VAL A 33 2.92 -7.65 -21.78
C VAL A 33 1.43 -7.95 -21.56
N ALA A 34 0.98 -9.19 -21.74
CA ALA A 34 -0.40 -9.61 -21.45
C ALA A 34 -0.71 -9.57 -19.96
N ALA A 35 0.21 -9.86 -19.05
CA ALA A 35 0.00 -9.69 -17.61
C ALA A 35 -0.03 -8.21 -17.19
N LYS A 36 0.60 -7.32 -17.97
CA LYS A 36 0.51 -5.86 -17.79
C LYS A 36 -0.72 -5.27 -18.47
N VAL A 37 -1.26 -5.93 -19.49
CA VAL A 37 -2.47 -5.56 -20.23
C VAL A 37 -3.74 -6.16 -19.60
N ASP A 38 -3.69 -7.32 -18.96
CA ASP A 38 -4.82 -7.93 -18.24
C ASP A 38 -5.18 -7.14 -16.98
N ARG A 39 -4.22 -6.40 -16.41
CA ARG A 39 -4.50 -5.42 -15.35
C ARG A 39 -5.07 -4.09 -15.88
N HIS A 40 -5.05 -3.87 -17.19
CA HIS A 40 -5.49 -2.63 -17.83
C HIS A 40 -6.55 -2.82 -18.93
N SER A 41 -7.07 -4.02 -19.18
CA SER A 41 -8.11 -4.27 -20.19
C SER A 41 -9.45 -3.66 -19.77
N ALA A 42 -9.78 -3.70 -18.47
CA ALA A 42 -10.92 -2.97 -17.91
C ALA A 42 -10.75 -1.45 -18.04
N ASN A 43 -9.52 -0.94 -17.88
CA ASN A 43 -9.24 0.49 -18.00
C ASN A 43 -9.10 0.98 -19.45
N ALA A 44 -8.74 0.12 -20.40
CA ALA A 44 -8.70 0.45 -21.82
C ALA A 44 -10.10 0.50 -22.43
N GLN A 45 -10.98 -0.44 -22.07
CA GLN A 45 -12.39 -0.38 -22.45
C GLN A 45 -13.10 0.81 -21.79
N ARG A 46 -12.81 1.09 -20.51
CA ARG A 46 -13.30 2.31 -19.81
C ARG A 46 -12.68 3.59 -20.33
N ALA A 47 -11.43 3.59 -20.81
CA ALA A 47 -10.81 4.75 -21.43
C ALA A 47 -11.40 5.03 -22.81
N VAL A 48 -11.81 4.00 -23.55
CA VAL A 48 -12.53 4.13 -24.81
C VAL A 48 -14.00 4.49 -24.57
N GLU A 49 -14.65 3.98 -23.53
CA GLU A 49 -15.97 4.46 -23.11
C GLU A 49 -15.90 5.91 -22.60
N ASN A 50 -14.86 6.28 -21.84
CA ASN A 50 -14.66 7.65 -21.38
C ASN A 50 -14.26 8.57 -22.53
N ALA A 51 -13.46 8.12 -23.49
CA ALA A 51 -13.13 8.88 -24.69
C ALA A 51 -14.32 8.95 -25.66
N ALA A 52 -15.17 7.92 -25.74
CA ALA A 52 -16.41 7.93 -26.49
C ALA A 52 -17.46 8.80 -25.81
N LEU A 53 -17.54 8.82 -24.47
CA LEU A 53 -18.41 9.71 -23.69
C LEU A 53 -17.90 11.16 -23.73
N LYS A 54 -16.59 11.40 -23.74
CA LYS A 54 -15.96 12.72 -23.89
C LYS A 54 -16.07 13.22 -25.33
N ALA A 55 -15.96 12.34 -26.31
CA ALA A 55 -16.29 12.63 -27.71
C ALA A 55 -17.79 12.87 -27.88
N LYS A 56 -18.68 12.19 -27.13
CA LYS A 56 -20.13 12.40 -27.16
C LYS A 56 -20.57 13.66 -26.38
N SER A 57 -19.83 14.07 -25.35
CA SER A 57 -20.02 15.36 -24.66
C SER A 57 -19.54 16.53 -25.52
N ILE A 58 -18.50 16.33 -26.33
CA ILE A 58 -18.07 17.28 -27.36
C ILE A 58 -19.02 17.25 -28.57
N ALA A 59 -19.59 16.09 -28.91
CA ALA A 59 -20.52 15.91 -30.03
C ALA A 59 -22.00 16.23 -29.72
N ARG A 60 -22.34 16.52 -28.45
CA ARG A 60 -23.64 17.08 -28.04
C ARG A 60 -23.44 18.42 -27.35
N PRO A 61 -23.21 19.52 -28.10
CA PRO A 61 -23.14 20.85 -27.52
C PRO A 61 -24.45 21.18 -26.78
N GLY A 62 -24.37 21.50 -25.48
CA GLY A 62 -25.51 21.93 -24.67
C GLY A 62 -25.47 21.51 -23.20
N GLU A 63 -26.49 21.91 -22.43
CA GLU A 63 -26.67 21.60 -21.00
C GLU A 63 -26.64 20.08 -20.71
N GLN A 64 -27.17 19.26 -21.63
CA GLN A 64 -27.22 17.80 -21.51
C GLN A 64 -25.83 17.13 -21.52
N GLY A 65 -24.88 17.67 -22.30
CA GLY A 65 -23.50 17.20 -22.32
C GLY A 65 -22.77 17.46 -21.00
N ARG A 66 -23.13 18.56 -20.30
CA ARG A 66 -22.55 18.90 -19.00
C ARG A 66 -23.01 17.95 -17.91
N ILE A 67 -24.27 17.54 -17.92
CA ILE A 67 -24.79 16.50 -17.00
C ILE A 67 -24.05 15.18 -17.21
N ALA A 68 -23.91 14.72 -18.46
CA ALA A 68 -23.18 13.49 -18.76
C ALA A 68 -21.72 13.54 -18.28
N ALA A 69 -21.05 14.69 -18.41
CA ALA A 69 -19.70 14.89 -17.91
C ALA A 69 -19.62 14.80 -16.38
N LEU A 70 -20.57 15.39 -15.64
CA LEU A 70 -20.64 15.30 -14.17
C LEU A 70 -20.87 13.87 -13.69
N ARG A 71 -21.76 13.13 -14.36
CA ARG A 71 -22.01 11.71 -14.05
C ARG A 71 -20.75 10.87 -14.26
N LEU A 72 -20.01 11.16 -15.35
CA LEU A 72 -18.76 10.47 -15.64
C LEU A 72 -17.66 10.80 -14.62
N SER A 73 -17.50 12.06 -14.23
CA SER A 73 -16.49 12.45 -13.24
C SER A 73 -16.75 11.81 -11.88
N LEU A 74 -18.00 11.81 -11.44
CA LEU A 74 -18.43 11.18 -10.18
C LEU A 74 -18.09 9.68 -10.15
N ARG A 75 -18.48 8.94 -11.20
CA ARG A 75 -18.16 7.50 -11.31
C ARG A 75 -16.66 7.25 -11.35
N THR A 76 -15.92 8.03 -12.15
CA THR A 76 -14.47 7.84 -12.31
C THR A 76 -13.72 8.09 -11.00
N ALA A 77 -14.09 9.12 -10.25
CA ALA A 77 -13.48 9.41 -8.96
C ALA A 77 -13.66 8.24 -7.99
N LEU A 78 -14.90 7.78 -7.77
CA LEU A 78 -15.23 6.70 -6.85
C LEU A 78 -14.59 5.36 -7.25
N ASP A 79 -14.65 5.00 -8.54
CA ASP A 79 -14.03 3.76 -9.04
C ASP A 79 -12.51 3.78 -8.87
N SER A 80 -11.87 4.92 -9.15
CA SER A 80 -10.43 5.07 -8.97
C SER A 80 -10.02 4.98 -7.49
N THR A 81 -10.81 5.55 -6.58
CA THR A 81 -10.58 5.46 -5.13
C THR A 81 -10.77 4.04 -4.64
N ARG A 82 -11.84 3.36 -5.08
CA ARG A 82 -12.11 1.95 -4.75
C ARG A 82 -10.95 1.06 -5.18
N GLN A 83 -10.46 1.24 -6.41
CA GLN A 83 -9.36 0.45 -6.94
C GLN A 83 -8.09 0.59 -6.09
N VAL A 84 -7.73 1.82 -5.69
CA VAL A 84 -6.57 2.08 -4.83
C VAL A 84 -6.73 1.39 -3.48
N LEU A 85 -7.87 1.59 -2.81
CA LEU A 85 -8.13 1.01 -1.49
C LEU A 85 -8.14 -0.51 -1.51
N GLN A 86 -8.79 -1.14 -2.50
CA GLN A 86 -8.81 -2.59 -2.63
C GLN A 86 -7.43 -3.18 -2.93
N SER A 87 -6.61 -2.45 -3.70
CA SER A 87 -5.26 -2.90 -4.03
C SER A 87 -4.30 -2.91 -2.84
N GLY A 88 -4.52 -2.02 -1.87
CA GLY A 88 -3.73 -1.90 -0.64
C GLY A 88 -4.22 -2.78 0.51
N LEU A 89 -5.46 -3.30 0.43
CA LEU A 89 -6.10 -4.07 1.50
C LEU A 89 -5.30 -5.32 1.94
N PRO A 90 -4.65 -6.09 1.05
CA PRO A 90 -3.86 -7.24 1.45
C PRO A 90 -2.61 -6.89 2.26
N GLN A 91 -2.08 -5.68 2.09
CA GLN A 91 -0.89 -5.20 2.81
C GLN A 91 -1.26 -4.51 4.12
N ASP A 92 -2.42 -3.85 4.19
CA ASP A 92 -2.82 -3.07 5.34
C ASP A 92 -4.32 -3.16 5.66
N GLY A 93 -4.64 -3.82 6.78
CA GLY A 93 -6.01 -3.95 7.28
C GLY A 93 -6.67 -2.63 7.67
N GLN A 94 -5.91 -1.58 7.98
CA GLN A 94 -6.47 -0.26 8.33
C GLN A 94 -7.16 0.42 7.14
N LEU A 95 -6.90 -0.02 5.90
CA LEU A 95 -7.63 0.45 4.72
C LEU A 95 -9.09 -0.06 4.68
N GLY A 96 -9.47 -1.01 5.54
CA GLY A 96 -10.85 -1.48 5.69
C GLY A 96 -11.80 -0.36 6.12
N ASP A 97 -11.39 0.49 7.06
CA ASP A 97 -12.22 1.61 7.53
C ASP A 97 -12.43 2.66 6.43
N ALA A 98 -11.38 2.91 5.65
CA ALA A 98 -11.44 3.77 4.47
C ALA A 98 -12.41 3.21 3.41
N LEU A 99 -12.43 1.90 3.18
CA LEU A 99 -13.41 1.26 2.29
C LEU A 99 -14.84 1.40 2.81
N HIS A 100 -15.06 1.29 4.12
CA HIS A 100 -16.38 1.49 4.71
C HIS A 100 -16.86 2.94 4.53
N LEU A 101 -15.97 3.92 4.73
CA LEU A 101 -16.25 5.34 4.44
C LEU A 101 -16.59 5.56 2.96
N LEU A 102 -15.83 4.95 2.04
CA LEU A 102 -16.11 5.03 0.60
C LEU A 102 -17.49 4.45 0.26
N THR A 103 -17.86 3.33 0.89
CA THR A 103 -19.18 2.69 0.66
C THR A 103 -20.34 3.60 1.06
N ARG A 104 -20.20 4.36 2.16
CA ARG A 104 -21.18 5.39 2.55
C ARG A 104 -21.22 6.54 1.55
N LEU A 105 -20.06 6.94 1.03
CA LEU A 105 -19.96 7.97 -0.01
C LEU A 105 -20.61 7.53 -1.33
N ASP A 106 -20.45 6.26 -1.70
CA ASP A 106 -21.07 5.67 -2.89
C ASP A 106 -22.60 5.68 -2.82
N ALA A 107 -23.19 5.45 -1.64
CA ALA A 107 -24.63 5.54 -1.45
C ALA A 107 -25.15 6.95 -1.80
N HIS A 108 -24.50 7.99 -1.26
CA HIS A 108 -24.85 9.38 -1.59
C HIS A 108 -24.56 9.74 -3.05
N ALA A 109 -23.53 9.15 -3.64
CA ALA A 109 -23.25 9.33 -5.06
C ALA A 109 -24.30 8.68 -5.96
N ALA A 110 -24.85 7.53 -5.56
CA ALA A 110 -25.93 6.86 -6.30
C ALA A 110 -27.23 7.67 -6.27
N GLU A 111 -27.57 8.27 -5.13
CA GLU A 111 -28.69 9.22 -5.00
C GLU A 111 -28.48 10.42 -5.94
N LEU A 112 -27.28 11.01 -5.94
CA LEU A 112 -26.96 12.14 -6.80
C LEU A 112 -26.94 11.78 -8.29
N ASP A 113 -26.46 10.59 -8.67
CA ASP A 113 -26.52 10.12 -10.07
C ASP A 113 -27.97 9.90 -10.52
N ALA A 114 -28.86 9.45 -9.63
CA ALA A 114 -30.29 9.36 -9.94
C ALA A 114 -30.91 10.74 -10.17
N GLU A 115 -30.57 11.74 -9.35
CA GLU A 115 -30.98 13.14 -9.56
C GLU A 115 -30.47 13.70 -10.90
N LEU A 116 -29.20 13.47 -11.22
CA LEU A 116 -28.62 13.87 -12.51
C LEU A 116 -29.31 13.19 -13.69
N ARG A 117 -29.65 11.90 -13.58
CA ARG A 117 -30.42 11.17 -14.61
C ARG A 117 -31.82 11.71 -14.81
N MET A 118 -32.48 12.15 -13.73
CA MET A 118 -33.79 12.79 -13.83
C MET A 118 -33.68 14.13 -14.55
N LEU A 119 -32.64 14.93 -14.23
CA LEU A 119 -32.39 16.21 -14.89
C LEU A 119 -32.01 16.04 -16.37
N GLU A 120 -31.32 14.96 -16.73
CA GLU A 120 -30.97 14.62 -18.12
C GLU A 120 -32.22 14.41 -19.00
N ARG A 121 -33.33 13.96 -18.41
CA ARG A 121 -34.59 13.72 -19.12
C ARG A 121 -35.48 14.96 -19.22
N GLU A 122 -35.13 16.06 -18.55
CA GLU A 122 -35.93 17.29 -18.58
C GLU A 122 -35.83 17.97 -19.96
N PRO A 123 -36.96 18.20 -20.65
CA PRO A 123 -36.97 18.81 -21.98
C PRO A 123 -36.72 20.33 -21.93
N MET A 124 -37.00 20.99 -20.79
CA MET A 124 -36.86 22.43 -20.62
C MET A 124 -35.43 22.83 -20.21
N SER A 125 -34.65 23.36 -21.16
CA SER A 125 -33.26 23.77 -20.93
C SER A 125 -33.08 24.84 -19.83
N SER A 126 -34.06 25.72 -19.64
CA SER A 126 -34.05 26.73 -18.57
C SER A 126 -34.12 26.12 -17.17
N ARG A 127 -34.87 25.04 -17.00
CA ARG A 127 -34.96 24.29 -15.73
C ARG A 127 -33.66 23.55 -15.44
N VAL A 128 -33.05 22.97 -16.48
CA VAL A 128 -31.73 22.35 -16.37
C VAL A 128 -30.68 23.37 -15.94
N ALA A 129 -30.61 24.52 -16.63
CA ALA A 129 -29.64 25.57 -16.32
C ALA A 129 -29.79 26.12 -14.89
N ALA A 130 -31.01 26.21 -14.36
CA ALA A 130 -31.27 26.67 -12.99
C ALA A 130 -30.81 25.67 -11.91
N LYS A 131 -30.95 24.36 -12.16
CA LYS A 131 -30.64 23.29 -11.18
C LYS A 131 -29.22 22.73 -11.27
N LEU A 132 -28.58 22.87 -12.43
CA LEU A 132 -27.26 22.30 -12.67
C LEU A 132 -26.15 22.82 -11.73
N PRO A 133 -26.06 24.12 -11.37
CA PRO A 133 -25.00 24.61 -10.49
C PRO A 133 -25.02 23.96 -9.10
N GLU A 134 -26.22 23.74 -8.54
CA GLU A 134 -26.42 23.10 -7.25
C GLU A 134 -25.96 21.63 -7.26
N LEU A 135 -26.37 20.87 -8.29
CA LEU A 135 -25.94 19.47 -8.44
C LEU A 135 -24.43 19.38 -8.70
N ARG A 136 -23.87 20.31 -9.45
CA ARG A 136 -22.42 20.39 -9.69
C ARG A 136 -21.64 20.54 -8.38
N GLU A 137 -22.06 21.43 -7.49
CA GLU A 137 -21.38 21.63 -6.21
C GLU A 137 -21.42 20.35 -5.35
N ARG A 138 -22.57 19.66 -5.34
CA ARG A 138 -22.71 18.37 -4.65
C ARG A 138 -21.79 17.29 -5.23
N VAL A 139 -21.69 17.22 -6.57
CA VAL A 139 -20.75 16.31 -7.25
C VAL A 139 -19.32 16.65 -6.85
N GLU A 140 -18.93 17.92 -6.94
CA GLU A 140 -17.58 18.39 -6.61
C GLU A 140 -17.19 18.02 -5.18
N ARG A 141 -18.11 18.20 -4.22
CA ARG A 141 -17.90 17.83 -2.82
C ARG A 141 -17.64 16.33 -2.65
N ILE A 142 -18.45 15.47 -3.28
CA ILE A 142 -18.26 14.01 -3.23
C ILE A 142 -16.94 13.61 -3.91
N THR A 143 -16.65 14.14 -5.10
CA THR A 143 -15.41 13.83 -5.82
C THR A 143 -14.19 14.27 -5.03
N HIS A 144 -14.25 15.44 -4.36
CA HIS A 144 -13.17 15.93 -3.53
C HIS A 144 -12.93 15.01 -2.33
N SER A 145 -13.99 14.58 -1.63
CA SER A 145 -13.86 13.61 -0.54
C SER A 145 -13.27 12.28 -1.00
N ALA A 146 -13.70 11.77 -2.16
CA ALA A 146 -13.15 10.55 -2.76
C ALA A 146 -11.66 10.71 -3.13
N ASP A 147 -11.27 11.86 -3.65
CA ASP A 147 -9.89 12.18 -4.01
C ASP A 147 -8.99 12.32 -2.77
N SER A 148 -9.48 12.97 -1.70
CA SER A 148 -8.76 13.03 -0.44
C SER A 148 -8.48 11.64 0.13
N LEU A 149 -9.48 10.74 0.09
CA LEU A 149 -9.33 9.36 0.54
C LEU A 149 -8.32 8.60 -0.31
N ARG A 150 -8.37 8.77 -1.63
CA ARG A 150 -7.43 8.16 -2.58
C ARG A 150 -6.00 8.62 -2.33
N TRP A 151 -5.78 9.92 -2.12
CA TRP A 151 -4.46 10.48 -1.86
C TRP A 151 -3.89 9.98 -0.53
N ALA A 152 -4.71 9.97 0.53
CA ALA A 152 -4.32 9.43 1.84
C ALA A 152 -3.95 7.94 1.76
N ALA A 153 -4.71 7.14 1.01
CA ALA A 153 -4.42 5.73 0.81
C ALA A 153 -3.08 5.52 0.06
N GLN A 154 -2.85 6.28 -1.02
CA GLN A 154 -1.59 6.20 -1.78
C GLN A 154 -0.39 6.61 -0.93
N ASP A 155 -0.51 7.68 -0.16
CA ASP A 155 0.54 8.15 0.75
C ASP A 155 0.88 7.08 1.80
N ARG A 156 -0.14 6.46 2.38
CA ARG A 156 0.03 5.37 3.33
C ARG A 156 0.71 4.14 2.73
N MET A 157 0.30 3.73 1.53
CA MET A 157 0.92 2.62 0.81
C MET A 157 2.40 2.88 0.52
N ARG A 158 2.77 4.13 0.19
CA ARG A 158 4.17 4.53 0.00
C ARG A 158 4.96 4.41 1.31
N ARG A 159 4.46 5.00 2.39
CA ARG A 159 5.11 4.93 3.70
C ARG A 159 5.29 3.49 4.18
N PHE A 160 4.28 2.64 4.03
CA PHE A 160 4.39 1.22 4.37
C PHE A 160 5.49 0.51 3.56
N ALA A 161 5.60 0.80 2.26
CA ALA A 161 6.66 0.24 1.42
C ALA A 161 8.06 0.75 1.80
N ASP A 162 8.19 2.03 2.15
CA ASP A 162 9.44 2.63 2.60
C ASP A 162 9.90 2.03 3.93
N ASP A 163 8.97 1.84 4.88
CA ASP A 163 9.24 1.22 6.18
C ASP A 163 9.70 -0.25 6.02
N GLU A 164 9.04 -1.01 5.15
CA GLU A 164 9.40 -2.41 4.86
C GLU A 164 10.78 -2.50 4.17
N LEU A 165 11.09 -1.59 3.24
CA LEU A 165 12.41 -1.51 2.61
C LEU A 165 13.50 -1.14 3.62
N ALA A 166 13.23 -0.21 4.54
CA ALA A 166 14.19 0.15 5.59
C ALA A 166 14.47 -1.03 6.52
N ARG A 167 13.42 -1.77 6.92
CA ARG A 167 13.55 -2.99 7.71
C ARG A 167 14.37 -4.06 6.98
N LEU A 168 14.03 -4.35 5.73
CA LEU A 168 14.74 -5.32 4.91
C LEU A 168 16.22 -4.92 4.71
N GLY A 169 16.49 -3.63 4.52
CA GLY A 169 17.86 -3.12 4.43
C GLY A 169 18.68 -3.38 5.69
N LYS A 170 18.06 -3.24 6.87
CA LYS A 170 18.70 -3.58 8.15
C LYS A 170 18.96 -5.08 8.27
N GLU A 171 17.98 -5.92 7.96
CA GLU A 171 18.13 -7.38 7.98
C GLU A 171 19.26 -7.84 7.04
N CYS A 172 19.33 -7.27 5.83
CA CYS A 172 20.43 -7.53 4.88
C CYS A 172 21.79 -7.09 5.42
N GLN A 173 21.88 -5.96 6.13
CA GLN A 173 23.14 -5.47 6.70
C GLN A 173 23.60 -6.34 7.88
N ASP A 174 22.67 -6.77 8.71
CA ASP A 174 22.93 -7.69 9.83
C ASP A 174 23.42 -9.04 9.29
N GLU A 175 22.77 -9.58 8.25
CA GLU A 175 23.18 -10.83 7.58
C GLU A 175 24.54 -10.68 6.87
N ALA A 176 24.78 -9.56 6.19
CA ALA A 176 26.08 -9.29 5.56
C ALA A 176 27.21 -9.18 6.61
N GLY A 177 26.92 -8.61 7.77
CA GLY A 177 27.82 -8.60 8.93
C GLY A 177 28.09 -10.01 9.45
N ALA A 178 27.04 -10.85 9.53
CA ALA A 178 27.14 -12.25 9.92
C ALA A 178 28.09 -13.04 9.01
N LEU A 179 27.92 -12.90 7.70
CA LEU A 179 28.76 -13.58 6.70
C LEU A 179 30.22 -13.13 6.74
N ARG A 180 30.50 -11.87 7.12
CA ARG A 180 31.88 -11.35 7.23
C ARG A 180 32.57 -11.76 8.52
N HIS A 181 31.84 -11.98 9.61
CA HIS A 181 32.43 -12.39 10.87
C HIS A 181 32.77 -13.89 10.92
N TRP A 182 32.45 -14.67 9.87
CA TRP A 182 32.95 -16.04 9.73
C TRP A 182 34.46 -16.00 9.46
N THR A 183 35.23 -15.69 10.49
CA THR A 183 36.64 -16.03 10.58
C THR A 183 36.67 -17.46 11.08
N PRO A 184 37.18 -18.44 10.31
CA PRO A 184 37.46 -19.77 10.85
C PRO A 184 38.34 -19.58 12.08
N ALA A 185 37.98 -20.19 13.21
CA ALA A 185 38.88 -20.26 14.34
C ALA A 185 40.18 -20.91 13.87
N GLU A 186 41.24 -20.12 13.76
CA GLU A 186 42.58 -20.66 13.61
C GLU A 186 42.78 -21.63 14.79
N PRO A 187 43.21 -22.88 14.54
CA PRO A 187 43.53 -23.77 15.64
C PRO A 187 44.56 -23.03 16.48
N ALA A 188 44.27 -22.86 17.77
CA ALA A 188 45.13 -22.19 18.72
C ALA A 188 46.56 -22.72 18.54
N ALA A 189 47.39 -21.94 17.85
CA ALA A 189 48.82 -22.13 17.86
C ALA A 189 49.22 -21.79 19.28
N GLU A 190 49.60 -22.82 20.02
CA GLU A 190 50.22 -22.72 21.33
C GLU A 190 51.29 -21.61 21.29
N ASP A 191 51.20 -20.74 22.30
CA ASP A 191 52.21 -19.72 22.62
C ASP A 191 53.63 -20.29 22.50
N PRO A 192 54.57 -19.47 22.02
CA PRO A 192 55.62 -19.10 22.96
C PRO A 192 55.75 -17.60 23.09
N ALA A 193 55.88 -17.21 24.35
CA ALA A 193 56.06 -15.86 24.84
C ALA A 193 57.29 -15.11 24.26
N GLU A 194 57.26 -13.81 24.54
CA GLU A 194 58.36 -12.84 24.66
C GLU A 194 58.69 -11.93 23.46
N GLY A 195 58.42 -10.64 23.70
CA GLY A 195 59.40 -9.57 23.50
C GLY A 195 59.28 -8.77 22.21
N THR A 196 58.85 -7.52 22.29
CA THR A 196 59.77 -6.36 22.35
C THR A 196 59.04 -5.05 22.07
N ASP A 197 59.38 -4.09 22.93
CA ASP A 197 59.09 -2.67 22.88
C ASP A 197 59.61 -2.04 21.57
N PHE A 198 58.78 -1.28 20.85
CA PHE A 198 59.28 -0.27 19.89
C PHE A 198 58.33 0.94 19.81
N GLN A 199 58.62 1.90 20.68
CA GLN A 199 58.26 3.29 20.56
C GLN A 199 59.00 3.94 19.37
N ARG A 200 58.27 4.46 18.37
CA ARG A 200 58.72 5.48 17.39
C ARG A 200 57.46 6.04 16.69
N GLY A 201 56.87 7.17 17.05
CA GLY A 201 57.44 8.51 17.18
C GLY A 201 57.07 9.34 15.94
N SER A 202 56.13 10.28 16.05
CA SER A 202 56.27 11.70 15.64
C SER A 202 54.93 12.41 15.34
N GLN A 203 54.75 13.56 16.03
CA GLN A 203 54.26 14.87 15.54
C GLN A 203 52.83 14.90 14.94
N GLY A 204 51.85 15.64 15.45
CA GLY A 204 51.90 16.98 16.02
C GLY A 204 51.38 17.99 14.98
N THR A 205 50.07 18.29 14.98
CA THR A 205 49.56 19.59 14.50
C THR A 205 48.15 19.85 15.03
N ALA A 206 48.00 21.04 15.61
CA ALA A 206 46.81 21.58 16.24
C ALA A 206 45.67 21.87 15.25
N ALA A 207 44.42 21.85 15.73
CA ALA A 207 43.53 23.01 15.64
C ALA A 207 42.15 22.76 16.29
N ALA A 208 41.77 23.75 17.10
CA ALA A 208 40.41 24.28 17.31
C ALA A 208 39.41 23.47 18.14
N SER A 209 39.42 23.80 19.44
CA SER A 209 38.21 23.91 20.24
C SER A 209 37.21 24.89 19.61
N VAL A 210 35.95 24.48 19.54
CA VAL A 210 34.79 25.38 19.48
C VAL A 210 33.86 24.95 20.60
N GLU A 211 33.86 25.73 21.67
CA GLU A 211 32.72 25.88 22.58
C GLU A 211 31.71 26.80 21.89
N GLU A 212 30.43 26.42 21.81
CA GLU A 212 29.25 27.21 22.23
C GLU A 212 27.92 26.48 21.91
N PRO A 213 26.74 26.89 22.43
CA PRO A 213 26.21 26.38 23.69
C PRO A 213 24.85 25.68 23.51
N ALA A 214 24.52 24.84 24.50
CA ALA A 214 23.19 24.33 24.72
C ALA A 214 22.36 25.40 25.43
N ASP A 215 21.40 26.01 24.74
CA ASP A 215 20.33 26.73 25.39
C ASP A 215 18.97 26.36 24.76
N ARG A 216 18.24 25.57 25.56
CA ARG A 216 16.88 25.89 26.00
C ARG A 216 15.81 25.97 24.91
N TRP A 217 15.15 24.84 24.66
CA TRP A 217 13.68 24.79 24.63
C TRP A 217 13.17 23.76 25.64
N LYS A 218 12.61 24.29 26.72
CA LYS A 218 11.93 23.57 27.79
C LYS A 218 10.44 23.89 27.67
N GLY A 219 9.63 22.85 27.50
CA GLY A 219 8.22 22.86 27.87
C GLY A 219 7.24 22.66 26.72
N LEU A 220 6.65 21.46 26.64
CA LEU A 220 5.22 21.23 26.87
C LEU A 220 4.93 19.74 26.73
N GLY A 221 4.30 19.15 27.75
CA GLY A 221 3.63 17.85 27.64
C GLY A 221 4.39 16.66 28.19
N ALA A 222 4.60 16.60 29.51
CA ALA A 222 4.72 15.34 30.22
C ALA A 222 3.36 14.61 30.16
N GLY A 223 3.15 13.83 29.10
CA GLY A 223 2.06 12.86 29.00
C GLY A 223 2.56 11.50 29.44
N ARG A 224 2.01 11.00 30.55
CA ARG A 224 2.12 9.60 31.02
C ARG A 224 1.96 8.62 29.84
N PRO A 225 2.79 7.58 29.68
CA PRO A 225 2.39 6.48 28.82
C PRO A 225 1.20 5.79 29.50
N THR A 226 0.01 5.96 28.94
CA THR A 226 -1.14 5.12 29.26
C THR A 226 -0.76 3.70 28.89
N SER A 227 -0.49 2.90 29.92
CA SER A 227 -0.23 1.46 29.79
C SER A 227 -1.47 0.79 29.16
N ALA A 228 -1.24 -0.21 28.32
CA ALA A 228 -2.27 -0.93 27.55
C ALA A 228 -3.41 -1.53 28.42
N GLU A 229 -3.21 -1.57 29.73
CA GLU A 229 -4.14 -2.09 30.73
C GLU A 229 -5.30 -1.11 31.03
N GLU A 230 -5.11 0.18 30.82
CA GLU A 230 -6.14 1.21 31.04
C GLU A 230 -7.08 1.35 29.83
N LEU A 231 -6.58 1.02 28.62
CA LEU A 231 -7.37 1.00 27.38
C LEU A 231 -8.32 -0.21 27.31
N LEU A 232 -8.04 -1.28 28.07
CA LEU A 232 -8.83 -2.51 28.11
C LEU A 232 -9.91 -2.52 29.21
N GLY A 233 -10.06 -1.44 29.98
CA GLY A 233 -11.16 -1.29 30.94
C GLY A 233 -11.21 -2.36 32.05
N LEU A 234 -10.07 -2.96 32.41
CA LEU A 234 -10.00 -4.05 33.39
C LEU A 234 -9.83 -3.58 34.84
N ALA A 235 -9.99 -2.29 35.11
CA ALA A 235 -9.99 -1.75 36.46
C ALA A 235 -11.35 -1.91 37.14
N ALA A 236 -11.72 -3.15 37.50
CA ALA A 236 -12.56 -3.46 38.67
C ALA A 236 -12.75 -4.97 38.84
N GLU A 237 -11.81 -5.66 39.48
CA GLU A 237 -12.06 -6.54 40.64
C GLU A 237 -10.80 -7.39 40.94
N PRO A 238 -10.38 -7.51 42.21
CA PRO A 238 -9.19 -8.28 42.56
C PRO A 238 -9.45 -9.79 42.35
N LEU A 239 -8.50 -10.44 41.65
CA LEU A 239 -8.44 -11.89 41.38
C LEU A 239 -8.66 -12.79 42.62
N SER A 240 -8.53 -12.24 43.82
CA SER A 240 -8.83 -12.92 45.08
C SER A 240 -10.28 -13.41 45.19
N ARG A 241 -11.25 -12.72 44.58
CA ARG A 241 -12.67 -13.15 44.61
C ARG A 241 -13.00 -14.26 43.62
N LEU A 242 -12.24 -14.40 42.54
CA LEU A 242 -12.41 -15.50 41.58
C LEU A 242 -11.95 -16.84 42.20
N ALA A 243 -10.89 -16.79 43.01
CA ALA A 243 -10.39 -17.94 43.76
C ALA A 243 -11.39 -18.43 44.84
N ASP A 244 -12.11 -17.52 45.48
CA ASP A 244 -13.15 -17.87 46.47
C ASP A 244 -14.38 -18.54 45.84
N ARG A 245 -14.73 -18.20 44.59
CA ARG A 245 -15.83 -18.86 43.86
C ARG A 245 -15.50 -20.29 43.41
N LEU A 246 -14.23 -20.59 43.20
CA LEU A 246 -13.78 -21.94 42.84
C LEU A 246 -13.61 -22.85 44.07
N ARG A 247 -13.62 -22.28 45.29
CA ARG A 247 -13.45 -23.00 46.57
C ARG A 247 -14.74 -23.14 47.37
N LYS A 248 -15.89 -23.38 46.73
CA LYS A 248 -17.07 -23.84 47.50
C LYS A 248 -17.88 -24.90 46.75
N PRO A 249 -18.09 -26.10 47.32
CA PRO A 249 -18.94 -27.11 46.71
C PRO A 249 -20.41 -26.66 46.82
N ASN A 250 -21.12 -26.78 45.71
CA ASN A 250 -22.55 -26.51 45.56
C ASN A 250 -23.39 -27.54 46.34
N PRO A 251 -24.22 -27.16 47.33
CA PRO A 251 -25.25 -28.03 47.88
C PRO A 251 -26.62 -27.56 47.41
N ALA A 252 -27.00 -27.91 46.18
CA ALA A 252 -28.40 -27.89 45.76
C ALA A 252 -28.55 -28.69 44.45
N GLY A 253 -28.67 -30.02 44.59
CA GLY A 253 -29.27 -30.84 43.55
C GLY A 253 -30.78 -30.65 43.53
N PRO A 254 -31.45 -30.70 42.36
CA PRO A 254 -32.90 -30.70 42.31
C PRO A 254 -33.39 -32.12 42.57
N ASN A 255 -34.16 -32.34 43.63
CA ASN A 255 -34.90 -33.58 43.80
C ASN A 255 -36.28 -33.33 44.41
N ARG A 256 -37.28 -33.44 43.52
CA ARG A 256 -38.62 -34.03 43.71
C ARG A 256 -39.63 -33.34 44.66
N PRO A 257 -40.91 -33.75 44.63
CA PRO A 257 -41.61 -34.67 43.71
C PRO A 257 -42.64 -34.00 42.80
#